data_AF-K1T777-F1
#
_entry.id   AF-K1T777-F1
#
_cell.length_a   1.000
_cell.length_b   1.000
_cell.length_c   1.000
_cell.angle_alpha   90.00
_cell.angle_beta   90.00
_cell.angle_gamma   90.00
#
_symmetry.space_group_name_H-M   'P 1'
#
loop_
_entity.id
_entity.type
_entity.pdbx_description
1 polymer ?
#
loop_
_entity_poly.entity_id
_entity_poly.type
_entity_poly.pdbx_seq_one_letter_code
_entity_poly.pdbx_strand_id
1 'polypeptide(L)'
;HTDPAAKPFALSVMQHMNDKCNEWKNAENIDYSLYGTPLESTTYKFAKCLQKRFGIVPGITDRNYITNSYHVHVTEQIDAFTKLKFESEFQRLSPGGAISYVEVPNMQDNLEAVIKVMQFIYDNIMYAELNTKSDYCQVCGYDGEIKIVEDDGKLVWECPHCHNRDQSKLNVARRTCGYIGTQFWNQGRTAEIKDRVLHL
;
A
#
# COMPACT_ATOMS: atom_id res chain seq x y z
N HIS A 1 -6.17 10.66 8.21
CA HIS A 1 -6.00 10.18 9.60
C HIS A 1 -4.61 10.49 10.16
N THR A 2 -3.64 10.89 9.32
CA THR A 2 -2.34 11.43 9.74
C THR A 2 -2.44 12.82 10.38
N ASP A 3 -3.47 13.60 10.03
CA ASP A 3 -3.80 14.85 10.74
C ASP A 3 -4.02 14.59 12.25
N PRO A 4 -3.26 15.25 13.14
CA PRO A 4 -3.39 15.11 14.59
C PRO A 4 -4.82 15.32 15.12
N ALA A 5 -5.62 16.17 14.48
CA ALA A 5 -7.02 16.40 14.87
C ALA A 5 -7.94 15.22 14.50
N ALA A 6 -7.59 14.47 13.44
CA ALA A 6 -8.38 13.35 12.94
C ALA A 6 -7.95 11.99 13.50
N LYS A 7 -6.69 11.85 13.95
CA LYS A 7 -6.14 10.59 14.48
C LYS A 7 -6.96 10.01 15.64
N PRO A 8 -7.38 10.78 16.65
CA PRO A 8 -8.18 10.24 17.76
C PRO A 8 -9.50 9.61 17.29
N PHE A 9 -10.15 10.22 16.29
CA PHE A 9 -11.36 9.67 15.69
C PHE A 9 -11.09 8.37 14.92
N ALA A 10 -10.01 8.30 14.14
CA ALA A 10 -9.65 7.08 13.42
C ALA A 10 -9.38 5.89 14.38
N LEU A 11 -8.68 6.14 15.49
CA LEU A 11 -8.45 5.14 16.54
C LEU A 11 -9.75 4.73 17.24
N SER A 12 -10.65 5.67 17.54
CA SER A 12 -11.92 5.34 18.19
C SER A 12 -12.84 4.50 17.31
N VAL A 13 -12.83 4.71 15.99
CA VAL A 13 -13.54 3.86 15.02
C VAL A 13 -13.01 2.42 15.05
N MET A 14 -11.69 2.22 15.06
CA MET A 14 -11.11 0.88 15.17
C MET A 14 -11.38 0.23 16.52
N GLN A 15 -11.31 0.99 17.61
CA GLN A 15 -11.67 0.48 18.93
C GLN A 15 -13.13 0.05 18.98
N HIS A 16 -14.04 0.85 18.44
CA HIS A 16 -15.46 0.52 18.38
C HIS A 16 -15.73 -0.79 17.62
N MET A 17 -15.01 -1.03 16.52
CA MET A 17 -15.10 -2.31 15.80
C MET A 17 -14.59 -3.49 16.62
N ASN A 18 -13.54 -3.33 17.42
CA ASN A 18 -13.08 -4.36 18.35
C ASN A 18 -14.09 -4.61 19.48
N ASP A 19 -14.71 -3.55 20.01
CA ASP A 19 -15.74 -3.67 21.03
C ASP A 19 -16.91 -4.52 20.51
N LYS A 20 -17.30 -4.35 19.24
CA LYS A 20 -18.29 -5.20 18.56
C LYS A 20 -17.82 -6.64 18.34
N CYS A 21 -16.56 -6.85 17.96
CA CYS A 21 -16.01 -8.21 17.89
C CYS A 21 -16.09 -8.93 19.24
N ASN A 22 -15.77 -8.24 20.34
CA ASN A 22 -15.86 -8.78 21.70
C ASN A 22 -17.30 -9.06 22.12
N GLU A 23 -18.24 -8.16 21.80
CA GLU A 23 -19.68 -8.37 22.04
C GLU A 23 -20.16 -9.66 21.37
N TRP A 24 -19.84 -9.86 20.08
CA TRP A 24 -20.22 -11.06 19.34
C TRP A 24 -19.53 -12.32 19.85
N LYS A 25 -18.24 -12.23 20.21
CA LYS A 25 -17.50 -13.34 20.81
C LYS A 25 -18.09 -13.81 22.15
N ASN A 26 -18.69 -12.91 22.91
CA ASN A 26 -19.36 -13.26 24.17
C ASN A 26 -20.76 -13.84 23.96
N ALA A 27 -21.46 -13.40 22.91
CA ALA A 27 -22.80 -13.85 22.57
C ALA A 27 -22.81 -15.20 21.82
N GLU A 28 -21.73 -15.52 21.12
CA GLU A 28 -21.63 -16.63 20.18
C GLU A 28 -20.36 -17.44 20.42
N ASN A 29 -20.37 -18.73 20.08
CA ASN A 29 -19.17 -19.58 20.17
C ASN A 29 -18.25 -19.41 18.93
N ILE A 30 -17.93 -18.16 18.59
CA ILE A 30 -17.11 -17.79 17.42
C ILE A 30 -16.12 -16.70 17.85
N ASP A 31 -14.85 -16.83 17.46
CA ASP A 31 -13.83 -15.81 17.73
C ASP A 31 -13.79 -14.77 16.60
N TYR A 32 -14.32 -13.58 16.88
CA TYR A 32 -14.32 -12.45 15.95
C TYR A 32 -13.10 -11.57 16.14
N SER A 33 -12.51 -11.10 15.03
CA SER A 33 -11.36 -10.21 15.07
C SER A 33 -11.38 -9.21 13.91
N LEU A 34 -10.83 -8.02 14.15
CA LEU A 34 -10.72 -7.02 13.09
C LEU A 34 -9.56 -7.35 12.16
N TYR A 35 -9.82 -7.38 10.85
CA TYR A 35 -8.86 -7.77 9.82
C TYR A 35 -8.56 -6.63 8.83
N GLY A 36 -7.29 -6.26 8.74
CA GLY A 36 -6.74 -5.35 7.73
C GLY A 36 -6.77 -5.99 6.35
N THR A 37 -7.94 -5.97 5.71
CA THR A 37 -8.21 -6.71 4.47
C THR A 37 -7.25 -6.30 3.34
N PRO A 38 -6.61 -7.24 2.63
CA PRO A 38 -5.86 -6.94 1.42
C PRO A 38 -6.83 -6.64 0.25
N LEU A 39 -6.95 -5.37 -0.15
CA LEU A 39 -7.87 -4.92 -1.20
C LEU A 39 -7.25 -4.92 -2.60
N GLU A 40 -6.60 -6.00 -3.01
CA GLU A 40 -5.79 -6.02 -4.24
C GLU A 40 -6.61 -5.72 -5.51
N SER A 41 -7.62 -6.52 -5.80
CA SER A 41 -8.51 -6.36 -6.95
C SER A 41 -9.74 -5.50 -6.65
N THR A 42 -10.12 -5.38 -5.37
CA THR A 42 -11.36 -4.70 -4.94
C THR A 42 -11.21 -3.19 -4.84
N THR A 43 -9.98 -2.65 -4.69
CA THR A 43 -9.75 -1.20 -4.52
C THR A 43 -10.37 -0.37 -5.66
N TYR A 44 -10.18 -0.78 -6.91
CA TYR A 44 -10.70 -0.06 -8.08
C TYR A 44 -12.23 -0.12 -8.14
N LYS A 45 -12.80 -1.32 -7.95
CA LYS A 45 -14.26 -1.50 -7.95
C LYS A 45 -14.92 -0.67 -6.85
N PHE A 46 -14.33 -0.66 -5.66
CA PHE A 46 -14.87 0.09 -4.53
C PHE A 46 -14.80 1.60 -4.76
N ALA A 47 -13.67 2.11 -5.27
CA ALA A 47 -13.55 3.51 -5.67
C ALA A 47 -14.61 3.90 -6.72
N LYS A 48 -14.84 3.07 -7.75
CA LYS A 48 -15.90 3.32 -8.74
C LYS A 48 -17.31 3.31 -8.15
N CYS A 49 -17.59 2.43 -7.21
CA CYS A 49 -18.87 2.42 -6.50
C CYS A 49 -19.08 3.70 -5.67
N LEU A 50 -18.03 4.18 -4.99
CA LEU A 50 -18.07 5.44 -4.23
C LEU A 50 -18.30 6.64 -5.15
N GLN A 51 -17.56 6.73 -6.27
CA GLN A 51 -17.76 7.76 -7.30
C GLN A 51 -19.19 7.77 -7.84
N LYS A 52 -19.75 6.60 -8.16
CA LYS A 52 -21.12 6.48 -8.66
C LYS A 52 -22.16 6.94 -7.63
N ARG A 53 -21.94 6.65 -6.35
CA ARG A 53 -22.90 6.94 -5.29
C ARG A 53 -22.81 8.38 -4.78
N PHE A 54 -21.60 8.93 -4.68
CA PHE A 54 -21.34 10.20 -3.99
C PHE A 54 -20.72 11.28 -4.90
N GLY A 55 -20.48 10.96 -6.17
CA GLY A 55 -19.78 11.86 -7.08
C GLY A 55 -18.27 11.92 -6.81
N ILE A 56 -17.63 12.90 -7.42
CA ILE A 56 -16.20 13.18 -7.25
C ILE A 56 -16.01 14.17 -6.09
N VAL A 57 -15.37 13.70 -5.03
CA VAL A 57 -14.98 14.49 -3.87
C VAL A 57 -13.45 14.55 -3.82
N PRO A 58 -12.84 15.75 -3.90
CA PRO A 58 -11.40 15.91 -3.87
C PRO A 58 -10.75 15.24 -2.65
N GLY A 59 -9.68 14.49 -2.86
CA GLY A 59 -8.94 13.74 -1.84
C GLY A 59 -9.65 12.51 -1.28
N ILE A 60 -10.85 12.16 -1.76
CA ILE A 60 -11.61 11.00 -1.28
C ILE A 60 -12.00 10.07 -2.43
N THR A 61 -12.77 10.55 -3.40
CA THR A 61 -13.27 9.74 -4.53
C THR A 61 -12.76 10.24 -5.89
N ASP A 62 -11.88 11.24 -5.91
CA ASP A 62 -11.21 11.74 -7.11
C ASP A 62 -10.15 10.80 -7.69
N ARG A 63 -9.73 9.79 -6.91
CA ARG A 63 -8.84 8.71 -7.33
C ARG A 63 -9.61 7.45 -7.68
N ASN A 64 -9.01 6.66 -8.57
CA ASN A 64 -9.55 5.36 -9.00
C ASN A 64 -9.15 4.21 -8.05
N TYR A 65 -8.73 4.52 -6.83
CA TYR A 65 -8.34 3.55 -5.82
C TYR A 65 -8.68 4.11 -4.44
N ILE A 66 -8.74 3.21 -3.46
CA ILE A 66 -8.78 3.55 -2.04
C ILE A 66 -7.53 3.01 -1.34
N THR A 67 -7.08 3.73 -0.32
CA THR A 67 -5.98 3.28 0.55
C THR A 67 -6.41 2.05 1.34
N ASN A 68 -5.47 1.13 1.54
CA ASN A 68 -5.74 -0.13 2.21
C ASN A 68 -5.80 0.07 3.73
N SER A 69 -6.88 -0.40 4.35
CA SER A 69 -7.04 -0.46 5.82
C SER A 69 -6.69 0.86 6.53
N TYR A 70 -5.67 0.86 7.40
CA TYR A 70 -5.21 1.99 8.18
C TYR A 70 -3.90 2.59 7.64
N HIS A 71 -3.44 2.17 6.44
CA HIS A 71 -2.18 2.67 5.90
C HIS A 71 -2.24 4.17 5.69
N VAL A 72 -1.11 4.84 5.96
CA VAL A 72 -0.90 6.22 5.54
C VAL A 72 -1.11 6.32 4.02
N HIS A 73 -1.73 7.40 3.55
CA HIS A 73 -2.02 7.58 2.14
C HIS A 73 -0.72 7.59 1.33
N VAL A 74 -0.73 6.96 0.15
CA VAL A 74 0.48 6.68 -0.65
C VAL A 74 1.21 7.92 -1.16
N THR A 75 0.51 9.05 -1.22
CA THR A 75 1.05 10.35 -1.63
C THR A 75 1.60 11.19 -0.48
N GLU A 76 1.41 10.74 0.77
CA GLU A 76 1.83 11.50 1.95
C GLU A 76 3.36 11.47 2.06
N GLN A 77 4.00 12.65 2.07
CA GLN A 77 5.45 12.76 2.27
C GLN A 77 5.79 12.52 3.74
N ILE A 78 6.19 11.29 4.06
CA ILE A 78 6.49 10.84 5.41
C ILE A 78 7.72 9.92 5.40
N ASP A 79 8.60 10.01 6.40
CA ASP A 79 9.74 9.09 6.49
C ASP A 79 9.32 7.71 7.03
N ALA A 80 10.15 6.70 6.76
CA ALA A 80 9.88 5.32 7.13
C ALA A 80 9.58 5.12 8.62
N PHE A 81 10.35 5.79 9.49
CA PHE A 81 10.28 5.60 10.94
C PHE A 81 9.00 6.23 11.51
N THR A 82 8.69 7.46 11.11
CA THR A 82 7.45 8.14 11.51
C THR A 82 6.22 7.37 11.01
N LYS A 83 6.25 6.91 9.75
CA LYS A 83 5.15 6.10 9.17
C LYS A 83 4.91 4.82 9.96
N LEU A 84 5.96 4.04 10.21
CA LEU A 84 5.84 2.77 10.95
C LEU A 84 5.40 3.00 12.40
N LYS A 85 5.93 4.03 13.07
CA LYS A 85 5.49 4.36 14.44
C LYS A 85 4.02 4.71 14.50
N PHE A 86 3.56 5.50 13.54
CA PHE A 86 2.17 5.91 13.44
C PHE A 86 1.26 4.71 13.16
N GLU A 87 1.59 3.88 12.16
CA GLU A 87 0.77 2.73 11.79
C GLU A 87 0.76 1.63 12.86
N SER A 88 1.79 1.53 13.72
CA SER A 88 1.81 0.52 14.78
C SER A 88 0.71 0.71 15.82
N GLU A 89 0.26 1.94 16.06
CA GLU A 89 -0.89 2.23 16.92
C GLU A 89 -2.19 1.61 16.38
N PHE A 90 -2.32 1.54 15.05
CA PHE A 90 -3.46 0.93 14.37
C PHE A 90 -3.30 -0.59 14.24
N GLN A 91 -2.08 -1.11 14.04
CA GLN A 91 -1.85 -2.56 14.02
C GLN A 91 -2.31 -3.23 15.32
N ARG A 92 -2.07 -2.59 16.46
CA ARG A 92 -2.53 -3.05 17.78
C ARG A 92 -4.06 -3.23 17.83
N LEU A 93 -4.80 -2.46 17.04
CA LEU A 93 -6.26 -2.51 16.95
C LEU A 93 -6.76 -3.39 15.79
N SER A 94 -5.89 -4.09 15.06
CA SER A 94 -6.26 -4.99 13.96
C SER A 94 -5.73 -6.42 14.20
N PRO A 95 -6.11 -7.07 15.32
CA PRO A 95 -5.51 -8.32 15.78
C PRO A 95 -5.79 -9.52 14.87
N GLY A 96 -6.83 -9.48 14.03
CA GLY A 96 -7.11 -10.52 13.06
C GLY A 96 -6.12 -10.57 11.90
N GLY A 97 -5.38 -9.47 11.69
CA GLY A 97 -4.36 -9.36 10.65
C GLY A 97 -4.04 -7.91 10.33
N ALA A 98 -2.75 -7.63 10.20
CA ALA A 98 -2.19 -6.30 10.00
C ALA A 98 -0.84 -6.44 9.30
N ILE A 99 -0.49 -5.46 8.47
CA ILE A 99 0.86 -5.33 7.87
C ILE A 99 1.08 -3.86 7.56
N SER A 100 2.34 -3.41 7.55
CA SER A 100 2.75 -2.08 7.13
C SER A 100 3.88 -2.16 6.10
N TYR A 101 3.94 -1.19 5.20
CA TYR A 101 4.97 -1.16 4.15
C TYR A 101 5.77 0.13 4.19
N VAL A 102 7.03 0.02 3.81
CA VAL A 102 7.91 1.14 3.51
C VAL A 102 8.43 0.99 2.09
N GLU A 103 8.03 1.90 1.20
CA GLU A 103 8.60 2.05 -0.14
C GLU A 103 10.03 2.59 -0.06
N VAL A 104 10.98 1.87 -0.67
CA VAL A 104 12.41 2.18 -0.68
C VAL A 104 12.95 2.05 -2.11
N PRO A 105 14.04 2.76 -2.46
CA PRO A 105 14.72 2.56 -3.73
C PRO A 105 15.43 1.19 -3.78
N ASN A 106 16.30 0.99 -4.77
CA ASN A 106 17.25 -0.13 -4.71
C ASN A 106 18.21 0.11 -3.54
N MET A 107 18.23 -0.83 -2.59
CA MET A 107 19.01 -0.74 -1.35
C MET A 107 20.25 -1.64 -1.35
N GLN A 108 20.61 -2.29 -2.47
CA GLN A 108 21.75 -3.22 -2.54
C GLN A 108 23.06 -2.58 -2.06
N ASP A 109 23.28 -1.30 -2.38
CA ASP A 109 24.47 -0.55 -2.01
C ASP A 109 24.35 0.18 -0.66
N ASN A 110 23.24 0.01 0.07
CA ASN A 110 23.01 0.67 1.36
C ASN A 110 22.35 -0.28 2.39
N LEU A 111 23.04 -1.38 2.67
CA LEU A 111 22.58 -2.39 3.63
C LEU A 111 22.49 -1.85 5.07
N GLU A 112 23.29 -0.84 5.43
CA GLU A 112 23.22 -0.23 6.77
C GLU A 112 21.85 0.42 7.02
N ALA A 113 21.31 1.13 6.02
CA ALA A 113 19.96 1.70 6.12
C ALA A 113 18.88 0.60 6.24
N VAL A 114 19.02 -0.50 5.49
CA VAL A 114 18.12 -1.67 5.61
C VAL A 114 18.12 -2.20 7.04
N ILE A 115 19.29 -2.42 7.63
CA ILE A 115 19.41 -2.94 9.00
C ILE A 115 18.79 -1.99 10.02
N LYS A 116 18.98 -0.67 9.88
CA LYS A 116 18.34 0.32 10.77
C LYS A 116 16.81 0.26 10.70
N VAL A 117 16.24 0.09 9.52
CA VAL A 117 14.78 -0.07 9.39
C VAL A 117 14.32 -1.41 9.97
N MET A 118 15.06 -2.50 9.77
CA MET A 118 14.74 -3.81 10.36
C MET A 118 14.74 -3.77 11.89
N GLN A 119 15.74 -3.12 12.49
CA GLN A 119 15.82 -2.90 13.94
C GLN A 119 14.61 -2.09 14.43
N PHE A 120 14.28 -1.00 13.74
CA PHE A 120 13.12 -0.20 14.10
C PHE A 120 11.81 -1.00 14.02
N ILE A 121 11.64 -1.82 12.97
CA ILE A 121 10.48 -2.69 12.81
C ILE A 121 10.38 -3.62 14.01
N TYR A 122 11.46 -4.34 14.34
CA TYR A 122 11.53 -5.26 15.46
C TYR A 122 11.11 -4.60 16.79
N ASP A 123 11.53 -3.36 17.02
CA ASP A 123 11.26 -2.64 18.28
C ASP A 123 9.88 -1.97 18.33
N ASN A 124 9.22 -1.68 17.20
CA ASN A 124 8.09 -0.74 17.17
C ASN A 124 6.80 -1.24 16.52
N ILE A 125 6.83 -2.25 15.66
CA ILE A 125 5.64 -2.67 14.90
C ILE A 125 5.60 -4.18 14.69
N MET A 126 4.42 -4.77 14.85
CA MET A 126 4.24 -6.22 14.86
C MET A 126 4.60 -6.86 13.52
N TYR A 127 4.15 -6.27 12.41
CA TYR A 127 4.45 -6.81 11.09
C TYR A 127 4.63 -5.68 10.06
N ALA A 128 5.84 -5.54 9.53
CA ALA A 128 6.14 -4.58 8.48
C ALA A 128 7.20 -5.10 7.50
N GLU A 129 7.21 -4.56 6.29
CA GLU A 129 8.09 -4.99 5.21
C GLU A 129 8.63 -3.81 4.40
N LEU A 130 9.79 -4.02 3.75
CA LEU A 130 10.33 -3.11 2.76
C LEU A 130 9.81 -3.48 1.37
N ASN A 131 9.25 -2.50 0.68
CA ASN A 131 8.88 -2.59 -0.73
C ASN A 131 9.97 -1.95 -1.57
N THR A 132 10.76 -2.78 -2.24
CA THR A 132 11.71 -2.34 -3.27
C THR A 132 11.17 -2.70 -4.65
N LYS A 133 11.68 -2.00 -5.67
CA LYS A 133 11.31 -2.22 -7.07
C LYS A 133 12.37 -3.10 -7.72
N SER A 134 11.97 -4.28 -8.19
CA SER A 134 12.84 -5.22 -8.89
C SER A 134 12.28 -5.45 -10.29
N ASP A 135 12.93 -4.84 -11.26
CA ASP A 135 12.43 -4.68 -12.61
C ASP A 135 13.50 -5.09 -13.62
N TYR A 136 13.07 -5.65 -14.75
CA TYR A 136 13.97 -6.06 -15.81
C TYR A 136 13.31 -6.00 -17.19
N CYS A 137 13.99 -5.41 -18.16
CA CYS A 137 13.59 -5.39 -19.56
C CYS A 137 14.41 -6.41 -20.37
N GLN A 138 13.77 -7.47 -20.85
CA GLN A 138 14.43 -8.53 -21.60
C GLN A 138 14.87 -8.10 -23.02
N VAL A 139 14.39 -6.95 -23.51
CA VAL A 139 14.76 -6.44 -24.85
C VAL A 139 16.12 -5.74 -24.84
N CYS A 140 16.39 -4.91 -23.83
CA CYS A 140 17.62 -4.11 -23.77
C CYS A 140 18.52 -4.43 -22.56
N GLY A 141 18.09 -5.30 -21.64
CA GLY A 141 18.83 -5.65 -20.43
C GLY A 141 18.76 -4.61 -19.30
N TYR A 142 17.90 -3.58 -19.43
CA TYR A 142 17.72 -2.58 -18.36
C TYR A 142 17.14 -3.21 -17.10
N ASP A 143 17.77 -3.00 -15.95
CA ASP A 143 17.48 -3.59 -14.64
C ASP A 143 17.05 -2.56 -13.58
N GLY A 144 16.79 -1.32 -14.01
CA GLY A 144 16.20 -0.28 -13.17
C GLY A 144 14.67 -0.25 -13.23
N GLU A 145 14.07 0.76 -12.61
CA GLU A 145 12.61 0.89 -12.53
C GLU A 145 11.94 1.12 -13.90
N ILE A 146 11.06 0.19 -14.30
CA ILE A 146 10.12 0.38 -15.42
C ILE A 146 9.11 1.46 -15.03
N LYS A 147 8.94 2.44 -15.91
CA LYS A 147 8.12 3.62 -15.64
C LYS A 147 6.68 3.40 -16.05
N ILE A 148 5.78 4.09 -15.36
CA ILE A 148 4.36 4.18 -15.72
C ILE A 148 4.17 5.50 -16.47
N VAL A 149 3.78 5.41 -17.73
CA VAL A 149 3.49 6.57 -18.60
C VAL A 149 2.01 6.62 -18.96
N GLU A 150 1.55 7.79 -19.36
CA GLU A 150 0.17 7.98 -19.84
C GLU A 150 0.14 7.88 -21.37
N ASP A 151 -0.78 7.06 -21.88
CA ASP A 151 -1.01 6.84 -23.31
C ASP A 151 -2.52 6.70 -23.55
N ASP A 152 -3.10 7.63 -24.32
CA ASP A 152 -4.54 7.69 -24.64
C ASP A 152 -5.46 7.53 -23.41
N GLY A 153 -5.16 8.27 -22.34
CA GLY A 153 -5.92 8.25 -21.09
C GLY A 153 -5.77 6.95 -20.27
N LYS A 154 -4.82 6.08 -20.63
CA LYS A 154 -4.47 4.86 -19.89
C LYS A 154 -3.06 4.93 -19.33
N LEU A 155 -2.86 4.29 -18.20
CA LEU A 155 -1.53 4.07 -17.63
C LEU A 155 -0.93 2.79 -18.22
N VAL A 156 0.26 2.92 -18.80
CA VAL A 156 1.00 1.82 -19.42
C VAL A 156 2.41 1.75 -18.86
N TRP A 157 2.97 0.54 -18.83
CA TRP A 157 4.33 0.31 -18.35
C TRP A 157 5.30 0.37 -19.53
N GLU A 158 6.36 1.15 -19.38
CA GLU A 158 7.33 1.41 -20.43
C GLU A 158 8.76 1.37 -19.89
N CYS A 159 9.63 0.63 -20.58
CA CYS A 159 11.05 0.65 -20.31
C CYS A 159 11.63 2.04 -20.67
N PRO A 160 12.25 2.77 -19.71
CA PRO A 160 12.75 4.12 -19.98
C PRO A 160 13.98 4.13 -20.91
N HIS A 161 14.63 2.99 -21.13
CA HIS A 161 15.83 2.88 -21.94
C HIS A 161 15.55 2.60 -23.43
N CYS A 162 14.57 1.74 -23.73
CA CYS A 162 14.28 1.32 -25.11
C CYS A 162 12.81 1.48 -25.52
N HIS A 163 11.97 2.05 -24.65
CA HIS A 163 10.53 2.22 -24.84
C HIS A 163 9.76 0.91 -25.10
N ASN A 164 10.32 -0.24 -24.72
CA ASN A 164 9.60 -1.51 -24.76
C ASN A 164 8.35 -1.43 -23.88
N ARG A 165 7.21 -1.77 -24.46
CA ARG A 165 5.90 -1.89 -23.79
C ARG A 165 5.34 -3.32 -23.85
N ASP A 166 6.08 -4.25 -24.46
CA ASP A 166 5.71 -5.67 -24.50
C ASP A 166 5.83 -6.29 -23.10
N GLN A 167 4.69 -6.42 -22.44
CA GLN A 167 4.55 -6.98 -21.09
C GLN A 167 5.11 -8.41 -20.98
N SER A 168 5.17 -9.19 -22.07
CA SER A 168 5.78 -10.53 -22.04
C SER A 168 7.30 -10.49 -21.91
N LYS A 169 7.92 -9.35 -22.22
CA LYS A 169 9.36 -9.09 -22.17
C LYS A 169 9.75 -8.07 -21.08
N LEU A 170 8.80 -7.71 -20.23
CA LEU A 170 9.00 -6.86 -19.06
C LEU A 170 8.71 -7.66 -17.80
N ASN A 171 9.70 -7.77 -16.94
CA ASN A 171 9.51 -8.26 -15.58
C ASN A 171 9.35 -7.03 -14.68
N VAL A 172 8.14 -6.81 -14.18
CA VAL A 172 7.85 -5.74 -13.22
C VAL A 172 7.36 -6.37 -11.93
N ALA A 173 8.17 -6.33 -10.87
CA ALA A 173 7.78 -6.88 -9.58
C ALA A 173 7.37 -5.76 -8.63
N ARG A 174 6.15 -5.83 -8.11
CA ARG A 174 5.68 -4.92 -7.05
C ARG A 174 4.99 -5.71 -5.96
N ARG A 175 5.10 -5.21 -4.72
CA ARG A 175 4.27 -5.65 -3.61
C ARG A 175 3.13 -4.66 -3.42
N THR A 176 1.91 -5.13 -3.70
CA THR A 176 0.70 -4.29 -3.67
C THR A 176 -0.10 -4.50 -2.40
N CYS A 177 -0.34 -5.76 -2.02
CA CYS A 177 -1.23 -6.15 -0.91
C CYS A 177 -0.70 -7.35 -0.10
N GLY A 178 0.62 -7.47 0.05
CA GLY A 178 1.27 -8.49 0.90
C GLY A 178 2.09 -9.51 0.15
N TYR A 179 1.84 -9.65 -1.15
CA TYR A 179 2.57 -10.58 -2.02
C TYR A 179 3.28 -9.83 -3.13
N ILE A 180 4.40 -10.40 -3.60
CA ILE A 180 5.07 -9.93 -4.81
C ILE A 180 4.27 -10.45 -6.00
N GLY A 181 3.69 -9.53 -6.76
CA GLY A 181 3.08 -9.82 -8.05
C GLY A 181 4.02 -9.41 -9.18
N THR A 182 4.06 -10.21 -10.23
CA THR A 182 4.71 -9.88 -11.51
C THR A 182 3.70 -9.74 -12.64
N GLN A 183 2.42 -9.92 -12.34
CA GLN A 183 1.33 -9.67 -13.28
C GLN A 183 1.00 -8.18 -13.26
N PHE A 184 0.90 -7.58 -14.43
CA PHE A 184 0.50 -6.19 -14.58
C PHE A 184 -0.89 -5.97 -13.98
N TRP A 185 -1.02 -4.88 -13.22
CA TRP A 185 -2.24 -4.58 -12.48
C TRP A 185 -3.26 -3.77 -13.30
N ASN A 186 -4.50 -3.71 -12.81
CA ASN A 186 -5.54 -2.86 -13.37
C ASN A 186 -5.20 -1.36 -13.21
N GLN A 187 -5.92 -0.51 -13.96
CA GLN A 187 -5.68 0.94 -14.00
C GLN A 187 -5.74 1.63 -12.61
N GLY A 188 -6.60 1.17 -11.70
CA GLY A 188 -6.68 1.74 -10.34
C GLY A 188 -5.42 1.45 -9.53
N ARG A 189 -4.96 0.20 -9.58
CA ARG A 189 -3.74 -0.21 -8.87
C ARG A 189 -2.48 0.37 -9.53
N THR A 190 -2.44 0.45 -10.86
CA THR A 190 -1.35 1.13 -11.56
C THR A 190 -1.29 2.61 -11.18
N ALA A 191 -2.43 3.29 -11.04
CA ALA A 191 -2.48 4.66 -10.56
C ALA A 191 -1.98 4.78 -9.10
N GLU A 192 -2.39 3.88 -8.21
CA GLU A 192 -1.92 3.85 -6.83
C GLU A 192 -0.40 3.65 -6.74
N ILE A 193 0.16 2.70 -7.51
CA ILE A 193 1.61 2.46 -7.54
C ILE A 193 2.36 3.68 -8.11
N LYS A 194 1.82 4.35 -9.13
CA LYS A 194 2.39 5.57 -9.71
C LYS A 194 2.49 6.70 -8.68
N ASP A 195 1.52 6.78 -7.78
CA ASP A 195 1.39 7.85 -6.79
C ASP A 195 2.20 7.61 -5.50
N ARG A 196 2.82 6.43 -5.33
CA ARG A 196 3.63 6.08 -4.15
C ARG A 196 4.87 6.94 -4.05
N VAL A 197 5.08 7.53 -2.88
CA VAL A 197 6.33 8.21 -2.51
C VAL A 197 7.33 7.23 -1.91
N LEU A 198 8.62 7.54 -2.01
CA LEU A 198 9.67 6.82 -1.27
C LEU A 198 9.75 7.38 0.15
N HIS A 199 10.06 6.52 1.12
CA HIS A 199 10.21 6.93 2.52
C HIS A 199 11.66 6.91 3.01
N LEU A 200 12.60 6.48 2.13
CA LEU A 200 14.05 6.49 2.31
C LEU A 200 14.72 7.05 1.06
#